data_AF-A0A538J3D6-F1
#
_entry.id   AF-A0A538J3D6-F1
#
_cell.length_a   1.000
_cell.length_b   1.000
_cell.length_c   1.000
_cell.angle_alpha   90.00
_cell.angle_beta   90.00
_cell.angle_gamma   90.00
#
_symmetry.space_group_name_H-M   'P 1'
#
loop_
_entity.id
_entity.type
_entity.pdbx_description
1 polymer ?
#
loop_
_entity_poly.entity_id
_entity_poly.type
_entity_poly.pdbx_seq_one_letter_code
_entity_poly.pdbx_strand_id
1 'polypeptide(L)'
;MRVLILAHFAHHGRNRESSEGTMDDRVSVRIEDDAFIGPGVMIMPNVTIGAGAVVAAGSVVTRSVAPLTMVQGNPAKPIARCGIPLGLDTPIKEFYRRLTPIEPPAE
;
A
#
# COMPACT_ATOMS: atom_id res chain seq x y z
N MET A 1 13.25 8.73 -7.75
CA MET A 1 13.39 8.07 -6.43
C MET A 1 13.47 6.57 -6.67
N ARG A 2 14.48 5.86 -6.15
CA ARG A 2 14.58 4.40 -6.31
C ARG A 2 14.02 3.74 -5.05
N VAL A 3 12.94 2.98 -5.18
CA VAL A 3 12.39 2.15 -4.09
C VAL A 3 12.79 0.71 -4.39
N LEU A 4 13.41 0.04 -3.42
CA LEU A 4 13.68 -1.39 -3.48
C LEU A 4 12.50 -2.12 -2.85
N ILE A 5 11.71 -2.83 -3.65
CA ILE A 5 10.68 -3.74 -3.14
C ILE A 5 11.35 -5.09 -2.86
N LEU A 6 11.60 -5.38 -1.59
CA LEU A 6 12.03 -6.71 -1.15
C LEU A 6 10.78 -7.58 -0.96
N ALA A 7 10.33 -8.23 -2.03
CA ALA A 7 9.28 -9.23 -1.95
C ALA A 7 9.90 -10.61 -1.69
N HIS A 8 9.48 -11.28 -0.61
CA HIS A 8 9.76 -12.71 -0.44
C HIS A 8 8.74 -13.50 -1.28
N PHE A 9 9.22 -14.19 -2.31
CA PHE A 9 8.43 -15.17 -3.05
C PHE A 9 8.44 -16.51 -2.32
N ALA A 10 7.26 -17.01 -1.96
CA ALA A 10 7.06 -18.45 -1.86
C ALA A 10 6.88 -18.98 -3.28
N HIS A 11 7.96 -19.50 -3.86
CA HIS A 11 7.88 -20.34 -5.05
C HIS A 11 7.29 -21.69 -4.63
N HIS A 12 6.05 -21.97 -5.00
CA HIS A 12 5.56 -23.35 -5.07
C HIS A 12 5.33 -23.71 -6.53
N GLY A 13 6.39 -24.22 -7.16
CA GLY A 13 6.29 -24.86 -8.46
C GLY A 13 5.68 -26.24 -8.32
N ARG A 14 4.50 -26.47 -8.92
CA ARG A 14 4.32 -27.42 -10.03
C ARG A 14 2.84 -27.54 -10.43
N ASN A 15 2.61 -27.24 -11.71
CA ASN A 15 1.59 -27.75 -12.63
C ASN A 15 0.54 -28.74 -12.06
N ARG A 16 -0.74 -28.38 -12.14
CA ARG A 16 -1.84 -29.27 -12.56
C ARG A 16 -3.10 -28.46 -12.83
N GLU A 17 -3.75 -28.78 -13.94
CA GLU A 17 -5.07 -28.30 -14.33
C GLU A 17 -6.04 -28.35 -13.15
N SER A 18 -6.68 -27.22 -12.84
CA SER A 18 -7.82 -27.17 -11.93
C SER A 18 -8.83 -26.18 -12.48
N SER A 19 -9.92 -26.76 -12.96
CA SER A 19 -11.25 -26.24 -13.26
C SER A 19 -11.71 -25.02 -12.43
N GLU A 20 -12.62 -24.23 -13.04
CA GLU A 20 -13.42 -23.17 -12.42
C GLU A 20 -13.72 -23.47 -10.94
N GLY A 21 -13.22 -22.61 -10.05
CA GLY A 21 -13.51 -22.67 -8.62
C GLY A 21 -12.32 -22.74 -7.64
N THR A 22 -11.08 -22.54 -8.07
CA THR A 22 -9.93 -22.57 -7.15
C THR A 22 -9.68 -21.20 -6.51
N MET A 23 -9.82 -21.10 -5.19
CA MET A 23 -9.42 -19.93 -4.40
C MET A 23 -7.92 -19.69 -4.60
N ASP A 24 -7.54 -18.49 -5.05
CA ASP A 24 -6.17 -18.14 -5.41
C ASP A 24 -5.27 -18.15 -4.17
N ASP A 25 -4.60 -19.28 -3.90
CA ASP A 25 -3.65 -19.49 -2.80
C ASP A 25 -2.33 -18.72 -2.99
N ARG A 26 -2.28 -17.77 -3.93
CA ARG A 26 -1.12 -16.93 -4.19
C ARG A 26 -1.03 -15.83 -3.15
N VAL A 27 -0.14 -16.05 -2.20
CA VAL A 27 0.32 -15.01 -1.29
C VAL A 27 0.95 -13.87 -2.10
N SER A 28 0.21 -12.77 -2.29
CA SER A 28 0.62 -11.68 -3.16
C SER A 28 0.39 -10.32 -2.50
N VAL A 29 1.23 -9.35 -2.87
CA VAL A 29 1.02 -7.94 -2.55
C VAL A 29 0.53 -7.27 -3.82
N ARG A 30 -0.62 -6.59 -3.74
CA ARG A 30 -1.17 -5.81 -4.85
C ARG A 30 -0.95 -4.34 -4.59
N ILE A 31 -0.32 -3.66 -5.53
CA ILE A 31 -0.14 -2.20 -5.51
C ILE A 31 -0.92 -1.67 -6.71
N GLU A 32 -1.95 -0.87 -6.45
CA GLU A 32 -2.81 -0.29 -7.49
C GLU A 32 -2.23 1.02 -8.04
N ASP A 33 -2.86 1.54 -9.10
CA ASP A 33 -2.39 2.72 -9.84
C ASP A 33 -2.20 3.95 -8.92
N ASP A 34 -1.16 4.73 -9.22
CA ASP A 34 -0.78 5.95 -8.51
C ASP A 34 -0.51 5.80 -6.99
N ALA A 35 -0.43 4.56 -6.48
CA ALA A 35 -0.05 4.34 -5.09
C ALA A 35 1.43 4.71 -4.88
N PHE A 36 1.68 5.46 -3.81
CA PHE A 36 3.01 5.89 -3.43
C PHE A 36 3.54 5.07 -2.24
N ILE A 37 4.70 4.44 -2.43
CA ILE A 37 5.40 3.70 -1.38
C ILE A 37 6.64 4.48 -0.96
N GLY A 38 6.65 4.96 0.28
CA GLY A 38 7.79 5.65 0.86
C GLY A 38 9.02 4.74 1.00
N PRO A 39 10.23 5.34 1.09
CA PRO A 39 11.45 4.57 1.30
C PRO A 39 11.41 3.80 2.63
N GLY A 40 11.92 2.57 2.62
CA GLY A 40 12.03 1.72 3.82
C GLY A 40 10.70 1.13 4.32
N VAL A 41 9.63 1.17 3.51
CA VAL A 41 8.36 0.53 3.83
C VAL A 41 8.49 -1.00 3.76
N MET A 42 7.88 -1.71 4.72
CA MET A 42 7.64 -3.15 4.67
C MET A 42 6.15 -3.43 4.50
N ILE A 43 5.77 -4.28 3.56
CA ILE A 43 4.37 -4.65 3.28
C ILE A 43 4.19 -6.15 3.55
N MET A 44 3.23 -6.50 4.39
CA MET A 44 2.93 -7.89 4.71
C MET A 44 2.24 -8.61 3.55
N PRO A 45 2.39 -9.94 3.46
CA PRO A 45 1.58 -10.83 2.62
C PRO A 45 0.08 -10.48 2.54
N ASN A 46 -0.53 -10.65 1.37
CA ASN A 46 -1.99 -10.50 1.15
C ASN A 46 -2.55 -9.10 1.42
N VAL A 47 -1.70 -8.08 1.33
CA VAL A 47 -2.08 -6.68 1.46
C VAL A 47 -2.29 -6.07 0.08
N THR A 48 -3.39 -5.32 -0.06
CA THR A 48 -3.60 -4.41 -1.19
C THR A 48 -3.31 -2.98 -0.75
N ILE A 49 -2.47 -2.27 -1.51
CA ILE A 49 -2.31 -0.82 -1.43
C ILE A 49 -3.20 -0.22 -2.50
N GLY A 50 -4.31 0.41 -2.08
CA GLY A 50 -5.32 0.93 -2.99
C GLY A 50 -4.85 2.11 -3.84
N ALA A 51 -5.58 2.38 -4.93
CA ALA A 51 -5.19 3.41 -5.89
C ALA A 51 -4.99 4.79 -5.24
N GLY A 52 -3.90 5.47 -5.58
CA GLY A 52 -3.53 6.78 -5.02
C GLY A 52 -3.28 6.80 -3.51
N ALA A 53 -3.20 5.64 -2.85
CA ALA A 53 -2.84 5.55 -1.44
C ALA A 53 -1.37 5.92 -1.21
N VAL A 54 -1.05 6.41 -0.02
CA VAL A 54 0.29 6.87 0.32
C VAL A 54 0.77 6.16 1.58
N VAL A 55 1.85 5.40 1.47
CA VAL A 55 2.51 4.77 2.61
C VAL A 55 3.74 5.59 2.98
N ALA A 56 3.72 6.23 4.15
CA ALA A 56 4.84 7.05 4.62
C ALA A 56 6.12 6.21 4.83
N ALA A 57 7.28 6.85 4.69
CA ALA A 57 8.59 6.22 4.85
C ALA A 57 8.71 5.44 6.17
N GLY A 58 9.39 4.27 6.14
CA GLY A 58 9.64 3.43 7.31
C GLY A 58 8.43 2.72 7.91
N SER A 59 7.26 2.77 7.26
CA SER A 59 6.05 2.14 7.78
C SER A 59 6.02 0.62 7.59
N VAL A 60 5.33 -0.10 8.49
CA VAL A 60 5.08 -1.55 8.38
C VAL A 60 3.59 -1.78 8.15
N VAL A 61 3.23 -2.14 6.93
CA VAL A 61 1.84 -2.30 6.50
C VAL A 61 1.38 -3.73 6.76
N THR A 62 0.55 -3.91 7.78
CA THR A 62 0.01 -5.21 8.20
C THR A 62 -1.42 -5.46 7.72
N ARG A 63 -2.08 -4.46 7.12
CA ARG A 63 -3.47 -4.51 6.61
C ARG A 63 -3.58 -3.72 5.32
N SER A 64 -4.51 -4.11 4.45
CA SER A 64 -4.82 -3.38 3.21
C SER A 64 -5.13 -1.90 3.46
N VAL A 65 -4.62 -1.05 2.59
CA VAL A 65 -4.79 0.40 2.63
C VAL A 65 -5.85 0.78 1.61
N ALA A 66 -6.89 1.49 2.06
CA ALA A 66 -7.94 1.96 1.16
C ALA A 66 -7.39 2.98 0.14
N PRO A 67 -8.01 3.09 -1.06
CA PRO A 67 -7.65 4.13 -2.01
C PRO A 67 -7.61 5.53 -1.39
N LEU A 68 -6.74 6.39 -1.92
CA LEU A 68 -6.59 7.78 -1.48
C LEU A 68 -6.47 7.94 0.05
N THR A 69 -5.74 7.03 0.70
CA THR A 69 -5.52 7.05 2.14
C THR A 69 -4.03 7.10 2.43
N MET A 70 -3.63 8.01 3.32
CA MET A 70 -2.26 8.10 3.81
C MET A 70 -2.15 7.31 5.12
N VAL A 71 -1.17 6.40 5.17
CA VAL A 71 -0.86 5.60 6.37
C VAL A 71 0.57 5.84 6.84
N GLN A 72 0.80 5.71 8.14
CA GLN A 72 2.13 5.84 8.74
C GLN A 72 2.29 4.95 9.97
N GLY A 73 3.52 4.49 10.23
CA GLY A 73 3.94 3.88 11.49
C GLY A 73 4.19 2.37 11.42
N ASN A 74 4.48 1.77 12.58
CA ASN A 74 4.64 0.33 12.75
C ASN A 74 3.84 -0.12 13.99
N PRO A 75 2.64 -0.73 13.83
CA PRO A 75 1.97 -0.99 12.56
C PRO A 75 1.46 0.30 11.89
N ALA A 76 1.37 0.31 10.57
CA ALA A 76 0.88 1.45 9.80
C ALA A 76 -0.60 1.70 10.09
N LYS A 77 -0.96 2.92 10.50
CA LYS A 77 -2.33 3.35 10.75
C LYS A 77 -2.73 4.46 9.77
N PRO A 78 -4.01 4.55 9.35
CA PRO A 78 -4.52 5.70 8.61
C PRO A 78 -4.33 6.99 9.40
N ILE A 79 -3.78 8.02 8.77
CA ILE A 79 -3.57 9.34 9.38
C ILE A 79 -4.25 10.47 8.60
N ALA A 80 -4.55 10.27 7.31
CA ALA A 80 -5.21 11.26 6.49
C ALA A 80 -5.86 10.63 5.24
N ARG A 81 -6.81 11.34 4.64
CA ARG A 81 -7.31 11.11 3.28
C ARG A 81 -6.58 12.01 2.30
N CYS A 82 -6.16 11.45 1.17
CA CYS A 82 -5.50 12.14 0.08
C CYS A 82 -6.56 12.75 -0.85
N GLY A 83 -6.56 14.06 -1.04
CA GLY A 83 -7.42 14.69 -2.05
C GLY A 83 -6.92 14.51 -3.49
N ILE A 84 -5.64 14.19 -3.67
CA ILE A 84 -5.00 13.84 -4.95
C ILE A 84 -3.89 12.80 -4.70
N PRO A 85 -3.53 11.96 -5.68
CA PRO A 85 -2.39 11.06 -5.57
C PRO A 85 -1.04 11.80 -5.48
N LEU A 86 -0.09 11.19 -4.79
CA LEU A 86 1.31 11.65 -4.75
C LEU A 86 2.08 11.05 -5.94
N GLY A 87 1.85 11.62 -7.13
CA GLY A 87 2.46 11.19 -8.40
C GLY A 87 3.63 12.08 -8.85
N LEU A 88 4.24 11.71 -9.98
CA LEU A 88 5.36 12.46 -10.59
C LEU A 88 4.97 13.89 -10.97
N ASP A 89 3.75 14.06 -11.46
CA ASP A 89 3.21 15.35 -11.91
C ASP A 89 2.54 16.15 -10.79
N THR A 90 2.46 15.59 -9.58
CA THR A 90 1.85 16.26 -8.42
C THR A 90 2.91 17.00 -7.63
N PRO A 91 2.89 18.35 -7.57
CA PRO A 91 3.77 19.08 -6.68
C PRO A 91 3.51 18.68 -5.23
N ILE A 92 4.55 18.31 -4.48
CA ILE A 92 4.44 17.86 -3.08
C ILE A 92 3.64 18.85 -2.22
N LYS A 93 3.84 20.16 -2.40
CA LYS A 93 3.11 21.21 -1.68
C LYS A 93 1.61 21.19 -1.97
N GLU A 94 1.21 20.82 -3.18
CA GLU A 94 -0.20 20.68 -3.53
C GLU A 94 -0.81 19.45 -2.87
N PHE A 95 -0.11 18.31 -2.89
CA PHE A 95 -0.54 17.10 -2.21
C PHE A 95 -0.86 17.37 -0.73
N TYR A 96 0.09 17.97 0.01
CA TYR A 96 -0.12 18.27 1.44
C TYR A 96 -1.28 19.25 1.70
N ARG A 97 -1.52 20.22 0.81
CA ARG A 97 -2.66 21.15 0.93
C ARG A 97 -4.01 20.46 0.78
N ARG A 98 -4.06 19.31 0.10
CA ARG A 98 -5.28 18.52 -0.12
C ARG A 98 -5.38 17.31 0.80
N LEU A 99 -4.55 17.20 1.84
CA LEU A 99 -4.69 16.16 2.85
C LEU A 99 -5.73 16.57 3.88
N THR A 100 -6.62 15.62 4.20
CA THR A 100 -7.59 15.76 5.29
C THR A 100 -7.20 14.81 6.42
N PRO A 101 -6.75 15.30 7.60
CA PRO A 101 -6.41 14.44 8.72
C PRO A 101 -7.57 13.54 9.13
N ILE A 102 -7.26 12.29 9.47
CA ILE A 102 -8.20 11.38 10.14
C ILE A 102 -7.93 11.50 11.62
N GLU A 103 -8.98 11.68 12.42
CA GLU A 103 -8.83 11.70 13.87
C GLU A 103 -8.19 10.39 14.34
N PRO A 104 -7.18 10.45 15.23
CA PRO A 104 -6.64 9.24 15.81
C PRO A 104 -7.78 8.53 16.56
N PRO A 105 -7.83 7.18 16.51
CA PRO A 105 -8.79 6.45 17.33
C PRO A 105 -8.60 6.86 18.79
N ALA A 106 -9.70 7.16 19.49
CA ALA A 106 -9.67 7.42 20.92
C ALA A 106 -8.96 6.25 21.63
N GLU A 107 -8.00 6.57 22.50
CA GLU A 107 -7.22 5.60 23.27
C GLU A 107 -8.06 4.79 24.25
#